data_AF-A0A3B9F7X1-F1
#
_entry.id   AF-A0A3B9F7X1-F1
#
_cell.length_a   1.000
_cell.length_b   1.000
_cell.length_c   1.000
_cell.angle_alpha   90.00
_cell.angle_beta   90.00
_cell.angle_gamma   90.00
#
_symmetry.space_group_name_H-M   'P 1'
#
loop_
_entity.id
_entity.type
_entity.pdbx_description
1 polymer ?
#
loop_
_entity_poly.entity_id
_entity_poly.type
_entity_poly.pdbx_seq_one_letter_code
_entity_poly.pdbx_strand_id
1 'polypeptide(L)'
;MRICENPHCSNPFNPEGNNFCNSCGYSQFSILLRNRYRIFSLIGEGGFSKTYVAEDVDRLNASCVVKQFFPQVEGTVARIKAAELFKEEAFHLYE
;
A
#
# COMPACT_ATOMS: atom_id res chain seq x y z
N MET A 1 -0.71 -12.45 5.46
CA MET A 1 -1.45 -11.83 4.32
C MET A 1 -0.68 -12.11 3.05
N ARG A 2 -1.36 -12.11 1.90
CA ARG A 2 -0.71 -12.26 0.60
C ARG A 2 -0.72 -10.93 -0.16
N ILE A 3 0.40 -10.58 -0.77
CA ILE A 3 0.60 -9.36 -1.55
C ILE A 3 0.66 -9.74 -3.03
N CYS A 4 -0.28 -9.23 -3.84
CA CYS A 4 -0.29 -9.47 -5.28
C CYS A 4 0.98 -8.90 -5.92
N GLU A 5 1.64 -9.69 -6.75
CA GLU A 5 2.88 -9.29 -7.44
C GLU A 5 2.65 -8.50 -8.73
N ASN A 6 1.40 -8.34 -9.17
CA ASN A 6 1.10 -7.53 -10.34
C ASN A 6 1.40 -6.04 -10.06
N PRO A 7 2.37 -5.40 -10.75
CA PRO A 7 2.75 -4.01 -10.51
C PRO A 7 1.63 -3.01 -10.87
N HIS A 8 0.64 -3.44 -11.65
CA HIS A 8 -0.53 -2.65 -12.04
C HIS A 8 -1.76 -2.90 -11.14
N CYS A 9 -1.60 -3.70 -10.08
CA CYS A 9 -2.68 -3.93 -9.12
C CYS A 9 -2.99 -2.65 -8.31
N SER A 10 -4.27 -2.24 -8.29
CA SER A 10 -4.72 -1.10 -7.49
C SER A 10 -4.79 -1.42 -5.99
N ASN A 11 -5.01 -2.67 -5.60
CA ASN A 11 -4.95 -3.14 -4.23
C ASN A 11 -4.27 -4.51 -4.11
N PRO A 12 -2.97 -4.58 -3.75
CA PRO A 12 -2.26 -5.84 -3.72
C PRO A 12 -2.58 -6.68 -2.47
N PHE A 13 -3.27 -6.15 -1.46
CA PHE A 13 -3.51 -6.85 -0.20
C PHE A 13 -4.65 -7.86 -0.31
N ASN A 14 -4.35 -9.13 0.00
CA ASN A 14 -5.31 -10.23 -0.08
C ASN A 14 -5.30 -11.09 1.20
N PRO A 15 -6.45 -11.67 1.59
CA PRO A 15 -6.53 -12.66 2.64
C PRO A 15 -5.64 -13.89 2.35
N GLU A 16 -5.26 -14.60 3.41
CA GLU A 16 -4.61 -15.91 3.25
C GLU A 16 -5.55 -16.91 2.57
N GLY A 17 -4.98 -17.81 1.76
CA GLY A 17 -5.73 -18.86 1.08
C GLY A 17 -6.38 -18.47 -0.26
N ASN A 18 -6.36 -17.19 -0.64
CA ASN A 18 -6.78 -16.77 -1.96
C ASN A 18 -5.85 -17.31 -3.06
N ASN A 19 -6.44 -17.94 -4.09
CA ASN A 19 -5.74 -18.40 -5.29
C ASN A 19 -5.56 -17.29 -6.34
N PHE A 20 -6.42 -16.27 -6.30
CA PHE A 20 -6.41 -15.13 -7.21
C PHE A 20 -6.63 -13.83 -6.44
N CYS A 21 -6.00 -12.76 -6.92
CA CYS A 21 -6.11 -11.43 -6.33
C CYS A 21 -7.55 -10.90 -6.49
N ASN A 22 -8.17 -10.48 -5.38
CA ASN A 22 -9.52 -9.90 -5.39
C ASN A 22 -9.61 -8.60 -6.20
N SER A 23 -8.48 -7.91 -6.39
CA SER A 23 -8.44 -6.61 -7.08
C SER A 23 -8.20 -6.70 -8.58
N CYS A 24 -7.48 -7.72 -9.05
CA CYS A 24 -7.08 -7.80 -10.46
C CYS A 24 -7.04 -9.23 -11.06
N GLY A 25 -7.35 -10.26 -10.27
CA GLY A 25 -7.39 -11.66 -10.74
C GLY A 25 -6.02 -12.33 -10.94
N TYR A 26 -4.90 -11.66 -10.66
CA TYR A 26 -3.56 -12.25 -10.79
C TYR A 26 -3.33 -13.36 -9.76
N SER A 27 -2.59 -14.41 -10.11
CA SER A 27 -2.43 -15.61 -9.27
C SER A 27 -1.09 -15.69 -8.53
N GLN A 28 -0.14 -14.80 -8.81
CA GLN A 28 1.15 -14.74 -8.12
C GLN A 28 1.09 -13.77 -6.93
N PHE A 29 1.62 -14.24 -5.81
CA PHE A 29 1.64 -13.53 -4.53
C PHE A 29 3.00 -13.62 -3.86
N SER A 30 3.36 -12.55 -3.15
CA SER A 30 4.49 -12.43 -2.24
C SER A 30 4.01 -12.20 -0.81
N ILE A 31 4.92 -12.32 0.16
CA ILE A 31 4.73 -11.80 1.52
C ILE A 31 5.27 -10.36 1.68
N LEU A 32 6.01 -9.87 0.68
CA LEU A 32 6.63 -8.54 0.68
C LEU A 32 5.91 -7.60 -0.28
N LEU A 33 5.65 -6.38 0.18
CA LEU A 33 5.24 -5.28 -0.67
C LEU A 33 6.46 -4.68 -1.37
N ARG A 34 6.36 -4.56 -2.71
CA ARG A 34 7.45 -4.04 -3.56
C ARG A 34 8.78 -4.77 -3.36
N ASN A 35 8.73 -6.05 -3.01
CA ASN A 35 9.88 -6.88 -2.68
C ASN A 35 10.79 -6.32 -1.56
N ARG A 36 10.25 -5.47 -0.68
CA ARG A 36 11.03 -4.77 0.36
C ARG A 36 10.34 -4.69 1.72
N TYR A 37 9.05 -4.38 1.74
CA TYR A 37 8.37 -4.12 3.00
C TYR A 37 7.57 -5.34 3.44
N ARG A 38 7.90 -5.90 4.61
CA ARG A 38 7.06 -6.91 5.27
C ARG A 38 5.97 -6.18 6.05
N ILE A 39 4.73 -6.28 5.59
CA ILE A 39 3.59 -5.59 6.19
C ILE A 39 3.03 -6.44 7.35
N PHE A 40 2.75 -5.80 8.49
CA PHE A 40 2.18 -6.49 9.66
C PHE A 40 0.70 -6.19 9.84
N SER A 41 0.33 -4.92 9.88
CA SER A 41 -1.03 -4.49 10.16
C SER A 41 -1.32 -3.09 9.61
N LEU A 42 -2.61 -2.82 9.40
CA LEU A 42 -3.12 -1.47 9.15
C LEU A 42 -3.22 -0.75 10.51
N ILE A 43 -2.65 0.45 10.61
CA ILE A 43 -2.69 1.29 11.82
C ILE A 43 -3.41 2.61 11.63
N GLY A 44 -3.74 2.98 10.39
CA GLY A 44 -4.49 4.19 10.10
C GLY A 44 -5.10 4.17 8.71
N GLU A 45 -6.27 4.77 8.60
CA GLU A 45 -6.97 4.97 7.34
C GLU A 45 -7.44 6.43 7.30
N GLY A 46 -6.93 7.17 6.32
CA GLY A 46 -7.39 8.53 6.01
C GLY A 46 -8.25 8.53 4.74
N GLY A 47 -8.82 9.68 4.38
CA GLY A 47 -9.74 9.78 3.24
C GLY A 47 -9.17 9.32 1.88
N PHE A 48 -7.85 9.27 1.74
CA PHE A 48 -7.19 8.81 0.52
C PHE A 48 -5.93 7.97 0.76
N SER A 49 -5.71 7.47 1.97
CA SER A 49 -4.53 6.67 2.26
C SER A 49 -4.76 5.62 3.33
N LYS A 50 -3.96 4.57 3.25
CA LYS A 50 -3.83 3.53 4.27
C LYS A 50 -2.41 3.53 4.80
N THR A 51 -2.28 3.45 6.11
CA THR A 51 -1.01 3.50 6.84
C THR A 51 -0.78 2.17 7.52
N TYR A 52 0.35 1.53 7.22
CA TYR A 52 0.69 0.21 7.70
C TYR A 52 1.96 0.23 8.54
N VAL A 53 2.00 -0.58 9.60
CA VAL A 53 3.27 -0.93 10.26
C VAL A 53 3.95 -2.02 9.45
N ALA A 54 5.24 -1.86 9.24
CA ALA A 54 6.04 -2.74 8.43
C ALA A 54 7.47 -2.88 8.95
N GLU A 55 8.19 -3.85 8.40
CA GLU A 55 9.64 -3.94 8.45
C GLU A 55 10.21 -3.67 7.05
N ASP A 56 11.28 -2.88 6.99
CA ASP A 56 12.09 -2.71 5.80
C ASP A 56 13.20 -3.76 5.78
N VAL A 57 13.03 -4.81 4.95
CA VAL A 57 13.98 -5.93 4.90
C VAL A 57 15.34 -5.53 4.34
N ASP A 58 15.39 -4.46 3.54
CA ASP A 58 16.64 -3.90 3.00
C ASP A 58 17.39 -3.06 4.05
N ARG A 59 16.73 -2.74 5.16
CA ARG A 59 17.28 -1.97 6.28
C ARG A 59 17.37 -2.81 7.55
N LEU A 60 17.89 -4.04 7.44
CA LEU A 60 18.08 -4.97 8.57
C LEU A 60 16.79 -5.26 9.34
N ASN A 61 15.64 -5.32 8.64
CA ASN A 61 14.31 -5.43 9.25
C ASN A 61 14.01 -4.28 10.24
N ALA A 62 14.45 -3.06 9.93
CA ALA A 62 14.08 -1.90 10.72
C ALA A 62 12.56 -1.68 10.67
N SER A 63 11.96 -1.42 11.83
CA SER A 63 10.54 -1.04 11.90
C SER A 63 10.32 0.28 11.19
N CYS A 64 9.28 0.34 10.35
CA CYS A 64 8.91 1.51 9.59
C CYS A 64 7.39 1.58 9.39
N VAL A 65 6.94 2.70 8.81
CA VAL A 65 5.56 2.90 8.41
C VAL A 65 5.48 3.01 6.90
N VAL A 66 4.57 2.28 6.28
CA VAL A 66 4.27 2.40 4.84
C VAL A 66 2.93 3.10 4.68
N LYS A 67 2.94 4.26 4.02
CA LYS A 67 1.73 4.97 3.64
C LYS A 67 1.42 4.69 2.16
N GLN A 68 0.27 4.09 1.89
CA GLN A 68 -0.19 3.78 0.55
C GLN A 68 -1.31 4.73 0.15
N PHE A 69 -1.20 5.30 -1.06
CA PHE A 69 -2.29 6.05 -1.67
C PHE A 69 -3.44 5.10 -2.05
N PHE A 70 -4.62 5.34 -1.48
CA PHE A 70 -5.82 4.53 -1.66
C PHE A 70 -7.06 5.45 -1.65
N PRO A 71 -7.32 6.19 -2.75
CA PRO A 71 -8.43 7.13 -2.81
C PRO A 71 -9.77 6.38 -2.85
N GLN A 72 -10.66 6.70 -1.90
CA GLN A 72 -12.04 6.20 -1.88
C GLN A 72 -13.03 7.16 -2.58
N VAL A 73 -12.53 8.28 -3.09
CA VAL A 73 -13.35 9.31 -3.75
C VAL A 73 -13.61 8.97 -5.21
N GLU A 74 -14.85 9.20 -5.64
CA GLU A 74 -15.26 9.13 -7.04
C GLU A 74 -14.98 10.45 -7.77
N GLY A 75 -14.67 10.38 -9.07
CA GLY A 75 -14.41 11.54 -9.92
C GLY A 75 -12.92 11.93 -10.05
N THR A 76 -12.53 12.29 -11.28
CA THR A 76 -11.13 12.54 -11.67
C THR A 76 -10.50 13.70 -10.90
N VAL A 77 -11.24 14.80 -10.70
CA VAL A 77 -10.72 16.00 -10.01
C VAL A 77 -10.40 15.71 -8.54
N ALA A 78 -11.30 15.03 -7.83
CA ALA A 78 -11.08 14.67 -6.43
C ALA A 78 -9.89 13.72 -6.26
N ARG A 79 -9.73 12.76 -7.18
CA ARG A 79 -8.58 11.84 -7.17
C ARG A 79 -7.25 12.54 -7.45
N ILE A 80 -7.22 13.51 -8.38
CA ILE A 80 -6.02 14.33 -8.62
C ILE A 80 -5.68 15.12 -7.36
N LYS A 81 -6.65 15.79 -6.75
CA LYS A 81 -6.40 16.58 -5.54
C LYS A 81 -5.92 15.72 -4.37
N ALA A 82 -6.50 14.54 -4.19
CA ALA A 82 -6.06 13.58 -3.18
C ALA A 82 -4.60 13.12 -3.44
N ALA A 83 -4.21 12.91 -4.69
CA ALA A 83 -2.85 12.53 -5.04
C ALA A 83 -1.84 13.68 -4.80
N GLU A 84 -2.24 14.93 -5.01
CA GLU A 84 -1.43 16.11 -4.66
C GLU A 84 -1.20 16.20 -3.16
N LEU A 85 -2.27 16.16 -2.36
CA LEU A 85 -2.20 16.23 -0.90
C LEU A 85 -1.37 15.07 -0.32
N PHE A 86 -1.50 13.88 -0.89
CA PHE A 86 -0.69 12.72 -0.50
C PHE A 86 0.81 12.94 -0.75
N LYS A 87 1.18 13.60 -1.85
CA LYS A 87 2.58 13.92 -2.18
C LYS A 87 3.13 15.05 -1.32
N GLU A 88 2.32 16.07 -1.01
CA GLU A 88 2.71 17.17 -0.12
C GLU A 88 3.06 16.67 1.27
N GLU A 89 2.26 15.75 1.83
CA GLU A 89 2.56 15.15 3.13
C GLU A 89 3.87 14.36 3.12
N ALA A 90 4.15 13.65 2.03
CA ALA A 90 5.40 12.92 1.88
C ALA A 90 6.61 13.87 1.90
N PHE A 91 6.49 15.10 1.38
CA PHE A 91 7.58 16.08 1.39
C PHE A 91 7.87 16.60 2.80
N HIS A 92 6.84 16.93 3.58
CA HIS A 92 7.00 17.47 4.93
C HIS A 92 7.55 16.47 5.97
N LEU A 93 7.48 15.16 5.71
CA LEU A 93 8.02 14.13 6.61
C LEU A 93 9.54 13.90 6.48
N TYR A 94 10.19 14.50 5.47
CA TYR A 94 11.64 14.41 5.29
C TYR A 94 12.43 15.59 5.90
N GLU A 95 11.73 16.61 6.44
CA GLU A 95 12.31 17.71 7.24
C GLU A 95 12.26 17.37 8.74
#